data_AF-A0A0D7ARW6-F1
#
_entry.id   AF-A0A0D7ARW6-F1
#
_cell.length_a   1.000
_cell.length_b   1.000
_cell.length_c   1.000
_cell.angle_alpha   90.00
_cell.angle_beta   90.00
_cell.angle_gamma   90.00
#
_symmetry.space_group_name_H-M   'P 1'
#
loop_
_entity.id
_entity.type
_entity.pdbx_description
1 polymer ?
#
loop_
_entity_poly.entity_id
_entity_poly.type
_entity_poly.pdbx_seq_one_letter_code
_entity_poly.pdbx_strand_id
1 'polypeptide(L)'
;MPIQQTASISSTSSTSSAKRPADSEPSSHGPRAPKKAKTKRDGRSGQQEGRSRFEDVTSGGMPLAPPFWLLSLQDVGKQHQLTGRERPTYLGGKVKYAHTWFVMPEAAMIASVTSDSTRSLMLRNYIRLRPWFQYRAENFVNYENTPATLHPQELRSLLCLKTSPDAGKTHTRAGKRRANILEEFTKSIEDAGIQIDLHKIADIPCVWDGVDYSAVDILPADVCRDLLWEMNEAQSRIDLLSLDFWIYDWPSTSPYAWISNREGGNIPVVNTVDGLGGQYSKEGQEDITPEERRNEVINDMGYWHGSVFPEEMEDGGFVSRDPLARRRAVGALLNVMNFWGAEGYKISEAFTRLLIKIDKDNLYDTPIAQWPAPDVDELTRYIIPHYIDLFTRVFKRAPVIPRMLRDQF
;
A
#
# COMPACT_ATOMS: atom_id res chain seq x y z
N MET A 1 -20.14 10.38 -55.14
CA MET A 1 -19.41 9.45 -54.24
C MET A 1 -20.34 9.13 -53.08
N PRO A 2 -20.88 7.90 -52.98
CA PRO A 2 -21.89 7.56 -51.99
C PRO A 2 -21.28 6.88 -50.76
N ILE A 3 -21.92 7.16 -49.62
CA ILE A 3 -21.66 6.66 -48.27
C ILE A 3 -22.17 5.22 -48.16
N GLN A 4 -21.35 4.31 -47.63
CA GLN A 4 -21.78 2.96 -47.25
C GLN A 4 -21.75 2.81 -45.72
N GLN A 5 -22.94 2.62 -45.14
CA GLN A 5 -23.16 2.10 -43.81
C GLN A 5 -23.13 0.57 -43.86
N THR A 6 -22.44 -0.07 -42.92
CA THR A 6 -22.58 -1.50 -42.64
C THR A 6 -23.00 -1.69 -41.18
N ALA A 7 -24.23 -2.15 -40.99
CA ALA A 7 -24.69 -2.76 -39.75
C ALA A 7 -24.40 -4.27 -39.83
N SER A 8 -23.96 -4.88 -38.72
CA SER A 8 -23.82 -6.33 -38.62
C SER A 8 -24.45 -6.81 -37.32
N ILE A 9 -25.48 -7.62 -37.50
CA ILE A 9 -26.26 -8.35 -36.50
C ILE A 9 -25.42 -9.56 -36.06
N SER A 10 -25.28 -9.80 -34.75
CA SER A 10 -24.73 -11.05 -34.21
C SER A 10 -25.78 -11.78 -33.39
N SER A 11 -26.11 -12.97 -33.88
CA SER A 11 -27.05 -13.95 -33.34
C SER A 11 -26.43 -14.79 -32.23
N THR A 12 -27.23 -15.04 -31.20
CA THR A 12 -27.01 -15.99 -30.09
C THR A 12 -27.08 -17.44 -30.55
N SER A 13 -26.16 -18.30 -30.10
CA SER A 13 -26.29 -19.76 -30.18
C SER A 13 -25.94 -20.41 -28.84
N SER A 14 -26.97 -20.99 -28.21
CA SER A 14 -26.93 -21.87 -27.05
C SER A 14 -26.57 -23.30 -27.46
N THR A 15 -25.60 -23.91 -26.78
CA THR A 15 -25.25 -25.32 -26.95
C THR A 15 -25.60 -26.10 -25.68
N SER A 16 -26.60 -26.98 -25.80
CA SER A 16 -26.91 -28.05 -24.86
C SER A 16 -26.12 -29.29 -25.25
N SER A 17 -25.47 -29.95 -24.29
CA SER A 17 -24.79 -31.24 -24.52
C SER A 17 -25.35 -32.30 -23.58
N ALA A 18 -25.88 -33.34 -24.23
CA ALA A 18 -26.60 -34.45 -23.66
C ALA A 18 -25.68 -35.51 -23.03
N LYS A 19 -26.27 -36.23 -22.06
CA LYS A 19 -25.76 -37.37 -21.32
C LYS A 19 -25.39 -38.55 -22.23
N ARG A 20 -24.25 -39.20 -21.97
CA ARG A 20 -23.95 -40.57 -22.40
C ARG A 20 -24.16 -41.55 -21.24
N PRO A 21 -24.75 -42.74 -21.47
CA PRO A 21 -24.71 -43.84 -20.52
C PRO A 21 -23.39 -44.62 -20.67
N ALA A 22 -22.87 -45.15 -19.57
CA ALA A 22 -21.72 -46.05 -19.57
C ALA A 22 -22.18 -47.44 -19.11
N ASP A 23 -21.83 -48.43 -19.92
CA ASP A 23 -22.01 -49.85 -19.68
C ASP A 23 -21.19 -50.34 -18.49
N SER A 24 -21.76 -51.31 -17.78
CA SER A 24 -21.23 -51.95 -16.59
C SER A 24 -20.84 -53.40 -16.88
N GLU A 25 -19.60 -53.78 -16.54
CA GLU A 25 -19.20 -55.16 -16.31
C GLU A 25 -19.00 -55.45 -14.81
N PRO A 26 -19.26 -56.69 -14.33
CA PRO A 26 -19.28 -57.01 -12.91
C PRO A 26 -17.93 -57.53 -12.42
N SER A 27 -17.36 -56.91 -11.38
CA SER A 27 -16.19 -57.43 -10.67
C SER A 27 -16.48 -57.69 -9.19
N SER A 28 -16.31 -58.97 -8.85
CA SER A 28 -16.02 -59.64 -7.58
C SER A 28 -16.25 -58.89 -6.24
N HIS A 29 -17.11 -59.50 -5.41
CA HIS A 29 -17.33 -59.14 -4.01
C HIS A 29 -16.23 -59.69 -3.09
N GLY A 30 -15.47 -58.78 -2.47
CA GLY A 30 -14.78 -59.01 -1.20
C GLY A 30 -15.55 -58.38 -0.03
N PRO A 31 -15.49 -58.93 1.20
CA PRO A 31 -16.27 -58.45 2.33
C PRO A 31 -15.74 -57.08 2.79
N ARG A 32 -16.57 -56.05 2.61
CA ARG A 32 -16.25 -54.66 2.94
C ARG A 32 -16.58 -54.39 4.41
N ALA A 33 -15.57 -54.02 5.19
CA ALA A 33 -15.72 -53.54 6.57
C ALA A 33 -16.73 -52.38 6.66
N PRO A 34 -17.48 -52.25 7.77
CA PRO A 34 -18.56 -51.27 7.90
C PRO A 34 -18.01 -49.85 7.85
N LYS A 35 -18.44 -49.09 6.83
CA LYS A 35 -18.18 -47.66 6.71
C LYS A 35 -18.87 -46.95 7.87
N LYS A 36 -18.08 -46.39 8.80
CA LYS A 36 -18.55 -45.45 9.82
C LYS A 36 -19.31 -44.31 9.11
N ALA A 37 -20.56 -44.11 9.52
CA ALA A 37 -21.42 -43.05 9.04
C ALA A 37 -20.71 -41.70 9.21
N LYS A 38 -20.46 -40.99 8.10
CA LYS A 38 -20.09 -39.58 8.14
C LYS A 38 -21.30 -38.80 8.62
N THR A 39 -21.33 -38.50 9.92
CA THR A 39 -22.19 -37.45 10.47
C THR A 39 -21.86 -36.17 9.73
N LYS A 40 -22.78 -35.72 8.88
CA LYS A 40 -22.81 -34.36 8.33
C LYS A 40 -22.92 -33.42 9.53
N ARG A 41 -21.77 -32.96 10.01
CA ARG A 41 -21.71 -31.82 10.91
C ARG A 41 -22.11 -30.65 10.04
N ASP A 42 -23.30 -30.10 10.25
CA ASP A 42 -23.70 -28.79 9.74
C ASP A 42 -22.79 -27.74 10.40
N GLY A 43 -21.55 -27.71 9.94
CA GLY A 43 -20.54 -26.76 10.33
C GLY A 43 -20.82 -25.48 9.59
N ARG A 44 -21.73 -24.67 10.15
CA ARG A 44 -21.46 -23.23 10.19
C ARG A 44 -20.21 -23.06 11.05
N SER A 45 -19.04 -23.40 10.49
CA SER A 45 -17.80 -22.78 10.94
C SER A 45 -18.06 -21.31 10.72
N GLY A 46 -18.38 -20.57 11.79
CA GLY A 46 -18.37 -19.13 11.75
C GLY A 46 -17.00 -18.78 11.18
N GLN A 47 -16.97 -18.36 9.92
CA GLN A 47 -15.80 -17.70 9.38
C GLN A 47 -15.60 -16.58 10.37
N GLN A 48 -14.53 -16.65 11.17
CA GLN A 48 -14.11 -15.51 11.95
C GLN A 48 -14.07 -14.36 10.95
N GLU A 49 -15.00 -13.41 11.10
CA GLU A 49 -15.03 -12.21 10.30
C GLU A 49 -13.69 -11.55 10.56
N GLY A 50 -12.75 -11.77 9.64
CA GLY A 50 -11.40 -11.31 9.87
C GLY A 50 -11.43 -9.78 9.95
N ARG A 51 -10.62 -9.24 10.86
CA ARG A 51 -10.60 -7.82 11.19
C ARG A 51 -10.68 -6.92 9.96
N SER A 52 -11.49 -5.87 10.05
CA SER A 52 -11.53 -4.84 9.03
C SER A 52 -10.17 -4.14 8.93
N ARG A 53 -9.74 -3.85 7.69
CA ARG A 53 -8.53 -3.05 7.43
C ARG A 53 -8.70 -1.57 7.77
N PHE A 54 -9.93 -1.14 8.05
CA PHE A 54 -10.27 0.22 8.46
C PHE A 54 -10.28 0.40 9.99
N GLU A 55 -10.06 -0.68 10.75
CA GLU A 55 -9.92 -0.65 12.21
C GLU A 55 -8.46 -0.54 12.62
N ASP A 56 -8.22 0.02 13.81
CA ASP A 56 -6.85 0.12 14.34
C ASP A 56 -6.31 -1.24 14.81
N VAL A 57 -4.97 -1.35 14.84
CA VAL A 57 -4.25 -2.47 15.45
C VAL A 57 -3.91 -2.09 16.88
N THR A 58 -4.61 -2.67 17.85
CA THR A 58 -4.42 -2.38 19.28
C THR A 58 -3.38 -3.27 19.97
N SER A 59 -2.50 -3.93 19.22
CA SER A 59 -1.43 -4.76 19.82
C SER A 59 -0.36 -3.86 20.45
N GLY A 60 0.14 -4.20 21.64
CA GLY A 60 1.07 -3.34 22.40
C GLY A 60 2.40 -3.00 21.71
N GLY A 61 2.81 -3.76 20.69
CA GLY A 61 4.00 -3.44 19.88
C GLY A 61 3.72 -2.52 18.68
N MET A 62 2.46 -2.31 18.31
CA MET A 62 2.13 -1.44 17.17
C MET A 62 2.23 0.03 17.58
N PRO A 63 2.96 0.86 16.81
CA PRO A 63 2.93 2.31 16.95
C PRO A 63 1.50 2.87 16.93
N LEU A 64 1.25 3.97 17.64
CA LEU A 64 -0.08 4.57 17.75
C LEU A 64 -0.46 5.31 16.47
N ALA A 65 -1.68 5.10 15.99
CA ALA A 65 -2.23 5.91 14.91
C ALA A 65 -2.65 7.29 15.45
N PRO A 66 -2.37 8.40 14.73
CA PRO A 66 -2.92 9.70 15.07
C PRO A 66 -4.45 9.64 15.07
N PRO A 67 -5.14 10.12 16.12
CA PRO A 67 -6.59 9.96 16.25
C PRO A 67 -7.36 10.49 15.04
N PHE A 68 -6.94 11.63 14.48
CA PHE A 68 -7.61 12.23 13.35
C PHE A 68 -7.54 11.38 12.06
N TRP A 69 -6.36 10.81 11.76
CA TRP A 69 -6.17 9.89 10.65
C TRP A 69 -7.01 8.62 10.82
N LEU A 70 -7.01 8.05 12.01
CA LEU A 70 -7.75 6.84 12.32
C LEU A 70 -9.27 7.04 12.19
N LEU A 71 -9.81 8.15 12.72
CA LEU A 71 -11.23 8.48 12.59
C LEU A 71 -11.62 8.67 11.12
N SER A 72 -10.82 9.41 10.36
CA SER A 72 -11.04 9.61 8.92
C SER A 72 -11.03 8.28 8.16
N LEU A 73 -10.11 7.37 8.50
CA LEU A 73 -10.05 6.02 7.93
C LEU A 73 -11.33 5.23 8.20
N GLN A 74 -11.77 5.22 9.46
CA GLN A 74 -12.98 4.50 9.89
C GLN A 74 -14.23 5.05 9.23
N ASP A 75 -14.35 6.37 9.11
CA ASP A 75 -15.52 7.02 8.54
C ASP A 75 -15.64 6.75 7.03
N VAL A 76 -14.52 6.83 6.29
CA VAL A 76 -14.48 6.44 4.87
C VAL A 76 -14.79 4.96 4.71
N GLY A 77 -14.24 4.09 5.56
CA GLY A 77 -14.53 2.65 5.54
C GLY A 77 -16.02 2.34 5.72
N LYS A 78 -16.68 3.01 6.68
CA LYS A 78 -18.13 2.91 6.91
C LYS A 78 -18.93 3.45 5.72
N GLN A 79 -18.55 4.61 5.18
CA GLN A 79 -19.24 5.26 4.07
C GLN A 79 -19.27 4.37 2.82
N HIS A 80 -18.16 3.70 2.51
CA HIS A 80 -18.07 2.80 1.34
C HIS A 80 -18.45 1.35 1.63
N GLN A 81 -18.75 1.00 2.89
CA GLN A 81 -19.05 -0.37 3.33
C GLN A 81 -17.95 -1.37 2.93
N LEU A 82 -16.69 -0.95 3.01
CA LEU A 82 -15.54 -1.75 2.58
C LEU A 82 -14.97 -2.59 3.73
N THR A 83 -14.55 -3.80 3.39
CA THR A 83 -13.80 -4.71 4.27
C THR A 83 -12.30 -4.68 3.99
N GLY A 84 -11.89 -4.14 2.84
CA GLY A 84 -10.52 -4.09 2.34
C GLY A 84 -10.08 -5.36 1.59
N ARG A 85 -11.06 -6.17 1.17
CA ARG A 85 -10.87 -7.44 0.41
C ARG A 85 -11.50 -7.38 -0.97
N GLU A 86 -12.16 -6.28 -1.27
CA GLU A 86 -12.83 -6.04 -2.53
C GLU A 86 -11.80 -5.94 -3.65
N ARG A 87 -12.22 -6.29 -4.87
CA ARG A 87 -11.36 -6.14 -6.04
C ARG A 87 -11.45 -4.70 -6.54
N PRO A 88 -10.32 -4.05 -6.85
CA PRO A 88 -10.33 -2.75 -7.50
C PRO A 88 -11.08 -2.83 -8.83
N THR A 89 -11.92 -1.83 -9.09
CA THR A 89 -12.68 -1.67 -10.34
C THR A 89 -12.28 -0.41 -11.08
N TYR A 90 -11.29 0.31 -10.57
CA TYR A 90 -10.87 1.59 -11.12
C TYR A 90 -10.40 1.42 -12.57
N LEU A 91 -10.83 2.35 -13.43
CA LEU A 91 -10.45 2.42 -14.84
C LEU A 91 -10.73 1.13 -15.62
N GLY A 92 -11.92 0.56 -15.44
CA GLY A 92 -12.32 -0.68 -16.12
C GLY A 92 -11.49 -1.90 -15.71
N GLY A 93 -10.89 -1.87 -14.52
CA GLY A 93 -10.08 -2.96 -13.99
C GLY A 93 -8.60 -2.93 -14.39
N LYS A 94 -8.09 -1.79 -14.88
CA LYS A 94 -6.64 -1.62 -15.08
C LYS A 94 -5.86 -1.69 -13.77
N VAL A 95 -6.43 -1.16 -12.68
CA VAL A 95 -5.92 -1.46 -11.34
C VAL A 95 -6.29 -2.91 -11.03
N LYS A 96 -5.30 -3.79 -11.08
CA LYS A 96 -5.44 -5.22 -10.77
C LYS A 96 -5.44 -5.41 -9.27
N TYR A 97 -5.98 -6.54 -8.83
CA TYR A 97 -5.90 -6.93 -7.41
C TYR A 97 -4.46 -7.03 -6.91
N ALA A 98 -3.49 -7.35 -7.76
CA ALA A 98 -2.08 -7.35 -7.40
C ALA A 98 -1.62 -5.94 -6.95
N HIS A 99 -2.01 -4.87 -7.64
CA HIS A 99 -1.59 -3.50 -7.32
C HIS A 99 -2.08 -3.00 -5.95
N THR A 100 -2.96 -3.75 -5.28
CA THR A 100 -3.40 -3.43 -3.91
C THR A 100 -2.52 -4.08 -2.85
N TRP A 101 -1.57 -4.94 -3.23
CA TRP A 101 -0.70 -5.59 -2.25
C TRP A 101 0.42 -4.63 -1.81
N PHE A 102 1.07 -4.99 -0.72
CA PHE A 102 2.08 -4.14 -0.10
C PHE A 102 3.46 -4.42 -0.69
N VAL A 103 4.28 -3.38 -0.79
CA VAL A 103 5.70 -3.51 -1.12
C VAL A 103 6.46 -3.99 0.12
N MET A 104 6.09 -3.42 1.27
CA MET A 104 6.58 -3.76 2.60
C MET A 104 5.74 -4.86 3.24
N PRO A 105 6.27 -5.61 4.23
CA PRO A 105 5.44 -6.42 5.09
C PRO A 105 4.41 -5.56 5.83
N GLU A 106 3.15 -6.01 5.85
CA GLU A 106 2.10 -5.32 6.59
C GLU A 106 2.43 -5.38 8.09
N ALA A 107 2.75 -4.24 8.71
CA ALA A 107 3.11 -4.19 10.13
C ALA A 107 2.02 -4.80 11.02
N ALA A 108 0.75 -4.56 10.69
CA ALA A 108 -0.40 -5.16 11.36
C ALA A 108 -0.38 -6.70 11.37
N MET A 109 0.09 -7.32 10.28
CA MET A 109 0.20 -8.78 10.16
C MET A 109 1.21 -9.34 11.18
N ILE A 110 2.31 -8.63 11.42
CA ILE A 110 3.37 -9.03 12.36
C ILE A 110 2.93 -8.72 13.79
N ALA A 111 2.40 -7.52 14.03
CA ALA A 111 1.96 -7.07 15.35
C ALA A 111 0.81 -7.92 15.92
N SER A 112 -0.03 -8.48 15.05
CA SER A 112 -1.13 -9.39 15.44
C SER A 112 -0.67 -10.84 15.73
N VAL A 113 0.61 -11.16 15.60
CA VAL A 113 1.13 -12.49 15.93
C VAL A 113 1.17 -12.65 17.46
N THR A 114 0.43 -13.63 17.97
CA THR A 114 0.30 -13.91 19.41
C THR A 114 1.55 -14.51 20.03
N SER A 115 2.35 -15.24 19.26
CA SER A 115 3.61 -15.85 19.72
C SER A 115 4.75 -14.85 19.58
N ASP A 116 5.29 -14.39 20.72
CA ASP A 116 6.41 -13.44 20.76
C ASP A 116 7.66 -13.96 20.04
N SER A 117 7.94 -15.26 20.13
CA SER A 117 9.06 -15.90 19.41
C SER A 117 8.84 -15.91 17.90
N THR A 118 7.61 -16.14 17.44
CA THR A 118 7.28 -16.06 16.00
C THR A 118 7.35 -14.63 15.51
N ARG A 119 6.81 -13.68 16.29
CA ARG A 119 6.87 -12.24 15.99
C ARG A 119 8.32 -11.76 15.91
N SER A 120 9.15 -12.12 16.88
CA SER A 120 10.58 -11.79 16.92
C SER A 120 11.34 -12.41 15.76
N LEU A 121 11.07 -13.67 15.38
CA LEU A 121 11.65 -14.28 14.18
C LEU A 121 11.32 -13.47 12.92
N MET A 122 10.06 -13.06 12.74
CA MET A 122 9.64 -12.27 11.58
C MET A 122 10.38 -10.93 11.51
N LEU A 123 10.50 -10.24 12.64
CA LEU A 123 11.20 -8.96 12.74
C LEU A 123 12.72 -9.10 12.54
N ARG A 124 13.34 -10.16 13.08
CA ARG A 124 14.76 -10.47 12.83
C ARG A 124 15.05 -10.76 11.37
N ASN A 125 14.17 -11.50 10.70
CA ASN A 125 14.28 -11.76 9.27
C ASN A 125 14.00 -10.50 8.45
N TYR A 126 13.13 -9.61 8.92
CA TYR A 126 12.98 -8.29 8.32
C TYR A 126 14.27 -7.48 8.40
N ILE A 127 14.94 -7.41 9.57
CA ILE A 127 16.23 -6.72 9.72
C ILE A 127 17.25 -7.24 8.68
N ARG A 128 17.38 -8.55 8.54
CA ARG A 128 18.29 -9.19 7.57
C ARG A 128 17.96 -8.90 6.12
N LEU A 129 16.66 -8.78 5.81
CA LEU A 129 16.14 -8.51 4.47
C LEU A 129 15.91 -7.02 4.21
N ARG A 130 16.23 -6.14 5.18
CA ARG A 130 15.98 -4.70 5.10
C ARG A 130 16.60 -4.07 3.85
N PRO A 131 17.86 -4.38 3.45
CA PRO A 131 18.42 -3.83 2.21
C PRO A 131 17.60 -4.16 0.96
N TRP A 132 17.01 -5.36 0.92
CA TRP A 132 16.15 -5.77 -0.19
C TRP A 132 14.80 -5.08 -0.17
N PHE A 133 14.19 -4.91 1.01
CA PHE A 133 12.96 -4.12 1.14
C PHE A 133 13.18 -2.65 0.75
N GLN A 134 14.30 -2.06 1.17
CA GLN A 134 14.70 -0.70 0.78
C GLN A 134 14.87 -0.59 -0.74
N TYR A 135 15.64 -1.49 -1.37
CA TYR A 135 15.79 -1.52 -2.82
C TYR A 135 14.42 -1.59 -3.52
N ARG A 136 13.53 -2.47 -3.06
CA ARG A 136 12.20 -2.61 -3.65
C ARG A 136 11.34 -1.36 -3.49
N ALA A 137 11.36 -0.71 -2.33
CA ALA A 137 10.63 0.53 -2.09
C ALA A 137 11.15 1.65 -2.99
N GLU A 138 12.47 1.76 -3.14
CA GLU A 138 13.07 2.83 -3.95
C GLU A 138 12.90 2.64 -5.46
N ASN A 139 12.90 1.38 -5.92
CA ASN A 139 12.73 1.07 -7.34
C ASN A 139 11.27 0.78 -7.72
N PHE A 140 10.32 1.07 -6.81
CA PHE A 140 8.89 0.97 -7.10
C PHE A 140 8.42 2.22 -7.86
N VAL A 141 8.68 2.23 -9.17
CA VAL A 141 8.44 3.37 -10.06
C VAL A 141 7.28 3.11 -11.04
N ASN A 142 7.23 1.93 -11.66
CA ASN A 142 6.21 1.62 -12.67
C ASN A 142 5.14 0.69 -12.08
N TYR A 143 4.10 1.26 -11.50
CA TYR A 143 3.06 0.50 -10.80
C TYR A 143 2.24 -0.44 -11.72
N GLU A 144 2.35 -0.32 -13.04
CA GLU A 144 1.75 -1.27 -13.99
C GLU A 144 2.58 -2.55 -14.15
N ASN A 145 3.91 -2.43 -14.10
CA ASN A 145 4.85 -3.47 -14.55
C ASN A 145 5.88 -3.92 -13.50
N THR A 146 6.12 -3.14 -12.44
CA THR A 146 7.13 -3.46 -11.43
C THR A 146 6.75 -4.77 -10.74
N PRO A 147 7.69 -5.74 -10.64
CA PRO A 147 7.43 -7.13 -10.24
C PRO A 147 6.54 -7.16 -9.02
N ALA A 148 5.40 -7.84 -9.21
CA ALA A 148 4.24 -7.78 -8.37
C ALA A 148 4.62 -7.54 -6.90
N THR A 149 4.10 -6.45 -6.33
CA THR A 149 3.80 -6.37 -4.89
C THR A 149 3.47 -7.78 -4.39
N LEU A 150 3.99 -8.19 -3.24
CA LEU A 150 3.93 -9.59 -2.84
C LEU A 150 2.63 -9.87 -2.10
N HIS A 151 2.04 -11.04 -2.32
CA HIS A 151 0.84 -11.36 -1.59
C HIS A 151 1.19 -11.42 -0.09
N PRO A 152 0.35 -10.89 0.83
CA PRO A 152 0.68 -10.85 2.27
C PRO A 152 1.12 -12.21 2.84
N GLN A 153 0.52 -13.30 2.34
CA GLN A 153 0.89 -14.66 2.71
C GLN A 153 2.29 -15.09 2.25
N GLU A 154 2.79 -14.57 1.14
CA GLU A 154 4.15 -14.83 0.63
C GLU A 154 5.17 -14.08 1.48
N LEU A 155 4.93 -12.80 1.76
CA LEU A 155 5.71 -12.02 2.73
C LEU A 155 5.75 -12.68 4.10
N ARG A 156 4.61 -13.17 4.60
CA ARG A 156 4.56 -13.94 5.85
C ARG A 156 5.43 -15.20 5.78
N SER A 157 5.42 -15.89 4.65
CA SER A 157 6.17 -17.14 4.47
C SER A 157 7.68 -16.89 4.43
N LEU A 158 8.10 -15.79 3.79
CA LEU A 158 9.47 -15.29 3.76
C LEU A 158 9.96 -14.90 5.17
N LEU A 159 9.19 -14.09 5.89
CA LEU A 159 9.58 -13.64 7.22
C LEU A 159 9.59 -14.78 8.27
N CYS A 160 8.81 -15.84 8.05
CA CYS A 160 8.81 -17.05 8.88
C CYS A 160 9.82 -18.12 8.43
N LEU A 161 10.79 -17.79 7.56
CA LEU A 161 11.88 -18.71 7.26
C LEU A 161 12.66 -19.02 8.54
N LYS A 162 12.79 -20.31 8.83
CA LYS A 162 13.59 -20.84 9.92
C LYS A 162 14.78 -21.57 9.33
N THR A 163 15.92 -21.53 10.00
CA THR A 163 16.96 -22.55 9.86
C THR A 163 16.33 -23.88 10.23
N SER A 164 15.84 -24.62 9.23
CA SER A 164 15.29 -25.95 9.45
C SER A 164 16.04 -26.93 8.57
N PRO A 165 16.57 -28.03 9.13
CA PRO A 165 17.10 -29.14 8.34
C PRO A 165 16.02 -29.78 7.43
N ASP A 166 14.74 -29.51 7.69
CA ASP A 166 13.60 -29.94 6.86
C ASP A 166 13.31 -29.02 5.65
N ALA A 167 14.13 -28.00 5.39
CA ALA A 167 14.01 -27.15 4.21
C ALA A 167 14.00 -27.93 2.87
N GLY A 168 14.43 -29.19 2.88
CA GLY A 168 14.38 -30.11 1.74
C GLY A 168 13.07 -30.89 1.54
N LYS A 169 12.04 -30.78 2.41
CA LYS A 169 10.76 -31.50 2.23
C LYS A 169 9.85 -30.87 1.18
N THR A 170 10.31 -30.84 -0.07
CA THR A 170 9.61 -30.30 -1.26
C THR A 170 8.41 -31.15 -1.69
N HIS A 171 8.23 -32.34 -1.14
CA HIS A 171 7.12 -33.22 -1.53
C HIS A 171 5.75 -32.76 -1.01
N THR A 172 5.72 -31.91 0.04
CA THR A 172 4.47 -31.36 0.57
C THR A 172 4.05 -30.11 -0.21
N ARG A 173 2.74 -29.85 -0.31
CA ARG A 173 2.22 -28.62 -0.97
C ARG A 173 2.79 -27.34 -0.34
N ALA A 174 2.99 -27.33 0.98
CA ALA A 174 3.61 -26.22 1.69
C ALA A 174 5.11 -26.08 1.36
N GLY A 175 5.83 -27.20 1.25
CA GLY A 175 7.22 -27.23 0.82
C GLY A 175 7.42 -26.70 -0.60
N LYS A 176 6.59 -27.14 -1.57
CA LYS A 176 6.61 -26.61 -2.95
C LYS A 176 6.36 -25.11 -2.99
N ARG A 177 5.33 -24.64 -2.27
CA ARG A 177 5.02 -23.21 -2.21
C ARG A 177 6.20 -22.41 -1.64
N ARG A 178 6.82 -22.88 -0.56
CA ARG A 178 8.01 -22.24 0.02
C ARG A 178 9.19 -22.24 -0.95
N ALA A 179 9.43 -23.33 -1.69
CA ALA A 179 10.51 -23.40 -2.67
C ALA A 179 10.29 -22.38 -3.81
N ASN A 180 9.08 -22.29 -4.36
CA ASN A 180 8.75 -21.30 -5.39
C ASN A 180 8.94 -19.86 -4.90
N ILE A 181 8.49 -19.57 -3.66
CA ILE A 181 8.72 -18.28 -3.02
C ILE A 181 10.23 -18.02 -2.88
N LEU A 182 11.01 -18.98 -2.38
CA LEU A 182 12.45 -18.78 -2.27
C LEU A 182 13.10 -18.49 -3.63
N GLU A 183 12.75 -19.23 -4.68
CA GLU A 183 13.29 -19.05 -6.04
C GLU A 183 12.95 -17.66 -6.62
N GLU A 184 11.68 -17.24 -6.52
CA GLU A 184 11.25 -15.93 -7.01
C GLU A 184 11.95 -14.78 -6.28
N PHE A 185 12.15 -14.92 -4.96
CA PHE A 185 12.78 -13.90 -4.15
C PHE A 185 14.28 -13.87 -4.34
N THR A 186 14.94 -15.03 -4.47
CA THR A 186 16.36 -15.11 -4.81
C THR A 186 16.62 -14.40 -6.14
N LYS A 187 15.80 -14.65 -7.16
CA LYS A 187 15.91 -13.93 -8.44
C LYS A 187 15.76 -12.42 -8.27
N SER A 188 14.75 -11.96 -7.51
CA SER A 188 14.56 -10.53 -7.25
C SER A 188 15.72 -9.89 -6.46
N ILE A 189 16.37 -10.64 -5.58
CA ILE A 189 17.55 -10.22 -4.81
C ILE A 189 18.78 -10.14 -5.71
N GLU A 190 18.96 -11.11 -6.61
CA GLU A 190 20.04 -11.13 -7.61
C GLU A 190 19.91 -9.99 -8.63
N ASP A 191 18.69 -9.75 -9.13
CA ASP A 191 18.38 -8.62 -10.02
C ASP A 191 18.68 -7.26 -9.34
N ALA A 192 18.58 -7.20 -8.02
CA ALA A 192 18.95 -6.05 -7.20
C ALA A 192 20.46 -5.93 -6.93
N GLY A 193 21.27 -6.93 -7.32
CA GLY A 193 22.69 -7.01 -6.98
C GLY A 193 22.95 -7.24 -5.49
N ILE A 194 21.95 -7.67 -4.72
CA ILE A 194 22.06 -7.88 -3.27
C ILE A 194 22.53 -9.30 -3.00
N GLN A 195 23.58 -9.46 -2.20
CA GLN A 195 24.16 -10.78 -1.90
C GLN A 195 23.51 -11.40 -0.66
N ILE A 196 22.25 -11.82 -0.78
CA ILE A 196 21.51 -12.51 0.29
C ILE A 196 21.19 -13.94 -0.15
N ASP A 197 21.76 -14.93 0.54
CA ASP A 197 21.37 -16.33 0.40
C ASP A 197 20.22 -16.65 1.35
N LEU A 198 19.00 -16.72 0.81
CA LEU A 198 17.79 -17.01 1.60
C LEU A 198 17.81 -18.39 2.26
N HIS A 199 18.60 -19.35 1.75
CA HIS A 199 18.77 -20.65 2.40
C HIS A 199 19.61 -20.56 3.67
N LYS A 200 20.44 -19.51 3.77
CA LYS A 200 21.31 -19.20 4.90
C LYS A 200 20.90 -17.90 5.58
N ILE A 201 19.61 -17.53 5.50
CA ILE A 201 19.12 -16.28 6.09
C ILE A 201 19.47 -16.15 7.58
N ALA A 202 19.52 -17.25 8.33
CA ALA A 202 19.88 -17.23 9.75
C ALA A 202 21.34 -16.85 10.01
N ASP A 203 22.23 -17.11 9.04
CA ASP A 203 23.67 -16.81 9.10
C ASP A 203 23.95 -15.33 8.80
N ILE A 204 22.97 -14.62 8.21
CA ILE A 204 23.06 -13.19 7.97
C ILE A 204 22.96 -12.46 9.31
N PRO A 205 23.91 -11.54 9.63
CA PRO A 205 23.87 -10.75 10.84
C PRO A 205 22.54 -9.99 10.99
N CYS A 206 21.97 -10.03 12.18
CA CYS A 206 20.73 -9.34 12.53
C CYS A 206 21.08 -8.05 13.28
N VAL A 207 21.67 -7.08 12.58
CA VAL A 207 22.15 -5.82 13.17
C VAL A 207 21.11 -4.73 13.01
N TRP A 208 20.68 -4.13 14.12
CA TRP A 208 19.78 -2.98 14.15
C TRP A 208 20.38 -1.88 15.01
N ASP A 209 20.48 -0.67 14.46
CA ASP A 209 21.10 0.50 15.11
C ASP A 209 22.47 0.19 15.75
N GLY A 210 23.32 -0.52 14.99
CA GLY A 210 24.66 -0.94 15.43
C GLY A 210 24.71 -2.09 16.44
N VAL A 211 23.57 -2.60 16.90
CA VAL A 211 23.49 -3.71 17.87
C VAL A 211 23.14 -5.03 17.17
N ASP A 212 23.89 -6.10 17.45
CA ASP A 212 23.65 -7.43 16.88
C ASP A 212 22.66 -8.25 17.73
N TYR A 213 21.52 -8.57 17.12
CA TYR A 213 20.44 -9.39 17.69
C TYR A 213 20.46 -10.84 17.18
N SER A 214 21.55 -11.30 16.59
CA SER A 214 21.66 -12.66 16.02
C SER A 214 21.50 -13.77 17.07
N ALA A 215 21.93 -13.54 18.30
CA ALA A 215 21.79 -14.49 19.41
C ALA A 215 20.50 -14.32 20.23
N VAL A 216 19.65 -13.35 19.89
CA VAL A 216 18.48 -12.98 20.69
C VAL A 216 17.22 -13.69 20.18
N ASP A 217 16.57 -14.48 21.04
CA ASP A 217 15.34 -15.19 20.67
C ASP A 217 14.11 -14.27 20.61
N ILE A 218 14.02 -13.31 21.54
CA ILE A 218 12.92 -12.35 21.65
C ILE A 218 13.50 -10.94 21.58
N LEU A 219 13.13 -10.19 20.55
CA LEU A 219 13.61 -8.82 20.39
C LEU A 219 13.06 -7.91 21.51
N PRO A 220 13.82 -6.89 21.94
CA PRO A 220 13.32 -5.85 22.83
C PRO A 220 12.07 -5.17 22.27
N ALA A 221 11.18 -4.70 23.16
CA ALA A 221 9.87 -4.16 22.76
C ALA A 221 9.98 -2.83 22.00
N ASP A 222 10.93 -1.98 22.38
CA ASP A 222 11.32 -0.76 21.69
C ASP A 222 11.84 -1.06 20.28
N VAL A 223 12.76 -2.01 20.12
CA VAL A 223 13.24 -2.45 18.79
C VAL A 223 12.09 -2.98 17.95
N CYS A 224 11.17 -3.76 18.53
CA CYS A 224 9.99 -4.24 17.82
C CYS A 224 9.11 -3.09 17.31
N ARG A 225 8.91 -2.07 18.16
CA ARG A 225 8.09 -0.90 17.84
C ARG A 225 8.73 -0.07 16.73
N ASP A 226 10.03 0.17 16.81
CA ASP A 226 10.81 0.88 15.80
C ASP A 226 10.69 0.21 14.43
N LEU A 227 10.89 -1.10 14.37
CA LEU A 227 10.76 -1.86 13.12
C LEU A 227 9.33 -1.81 12.56
N LEU A 228 8.31 -1.92 13.42
CA LEU A 228 6.92 -1.81 13.00
C LEU A 228 6.59 -0.38 12.54
N TRP A 229 7.20 0.64 13.14
CA TRP A 229 7.06 2.03 12.71
C TRP A 229 7.66 2.23 11.33
N GLU A 230 8.90 1.79 11.09
CA GLU A 230 9.59 1.88 9.79
C GLU A 230 8.73 1.25 8.67
N MET A 231 8.16 0.06 8.92
CA MET A 231 7.27 -0.61 7.96
C MET A 231 6.01 0.19 7.66
N ASN A 232 5.38 0.79 8.67
CA ASN A 232 4.17 1.61 8.46
C ASN A 232 4.52 2.89 7.70
N GLU A 233 5.58 3.57 8.11
CA GLU A 233 6.02 4.82 7.51
C GLU A 233 6.36 4.60 6.04
N ALA A 234 7.26 3.65 5.73
CA ALA A 234 7.63 3.34 4.35
C ALA A 234 6.42 2.95 3.49
N GLN A 235 5.52 2.11 4.01
CA GLN A 235 4.33 1.70 3.26
C GLN A 235 3.33 2.84 3.07
N SER A 236 3.21 3.78 4.02
CA SER A 236 2.35 4.97 3.86
C SER A 236 2.84 5.89 2.75
N ARG A 237 4.18 6.06 2.63
CA ARG A 237 4.82 6.83 1.55
C ARG A 237 4.58 6.16 0.19
N ILE A 238 4.78 4.84 0.14
CA ILE A 238 4.51 4.02 -1.06
C ILE A 238 3.03 4.08 -1.45
N ASP A 239 2.11 4.03 -0.50
CA ASP A 239 0.67 4.13 -0.77
C ASP A 239 0.31 5.50 -1.40
N LEU A 240 0.90 6.60 -0.91
CA LEU A 240 0.73 7.92 -1.53
C LEU A 240 1.25 7.94 -2.98
N LEU A 241 2.47 7.46 -3.23
CA LEU A 241 3.03 7.41 -4.58
C LEU A 241 2.27 6.46 -5.51
N SER A 242 1.75 5.35 -4.99
CA SER A 242 0.88 4.45 -5.73
C SER A 242 -0.36 5.20 -6.21
N LEU A 243 -1.01 5.94 -5.30
CA LEU A 243 -2.19 6.69 -5.64
C LEU A 243 -1.89 7.79 -6.66
N ASP A 244 -0.79 8.53 -6.45
CA ASP A 244 -0.34 9.57 -7.37
C ASP A 244 -0.13 9.00 -8.76
N PHE A 245 0.61 7.90 -8.94
CA PHE A 245 0.79 7.25 -10.24
C PHE A 245 -0.54 6.95 -10.95
N TRP A 246 -1.51 6.34 -10.26
CA TRP A 246 -2.79 5.96 -10.89
C TRP A 246 -3.72 7.13 -11.17
N ILE A 247 -3.52 8.28 -10.53
CA ILE A 247 -4.39 9.46 -10.66
C ILE A 247 -3.74 10.56 -11.52
N TYR A 248 -2.43 10.74 -11.43
CA TYR A 248 -1.63 11.71 -12.18
C TYR A 248 -1.32 11.21 -13.60
N ASP A 249 -0.70 10.02 -13.73
CA ASP A 249 -0.25 9.47 -15.03
C ASP A 249 -1.39 8.87 -15.87
N TRP A 250 -2.64 9.03 -15.44
CA TRP A 250 -3.74 8.45 -16.18
C TRP A 250 -3.93 9.16 -17.53
N PRO A 251 -3.80 8.46 -18.68
CA PRO A 251 -4.18 9.02 -19.96
C PRO A 251 -5.68 9.28 -19.89
N SER A 252 -6.07 10.53 -19.71
CA SER A 252 -7.45 10.88 -19.86
C SER A 252 -7.86 10.45 -21.25
N THR A 253 -8.92 9.65 -21.34
CA THR A 253 -9.59 9.40 -22.60
C THR A 253 -10.12 10.68 -23.23
N SER A 254 -10.09 11.79 -22.49
CA SER A 254 -10.23 13.14 -23.00
C SER A 254 -8.99 13.55 -23.80
N PRO A 255 -9.14 13.98 -25.06
CA PRO A 255 -8.06 14.62 -25.81
C PRO A 255 -7.60 15.96 -25.20
N TYR A 256 -8.10 16.36 -24.03
CA TYR A 256 -7.81 17.63 -23.36
C TYR A 256 -7.30 17.51 -21.91
N ALA A 257 -7.34 16.36 -21.22
CA ALA A 257 -6.94 16.38 -19.79
C ALA A 257 -5.41 16.38 -19.56
N TRP A 258 -4.60 16.22 -20.60
CA TRP A 258 -3.17 16.53 -20.53
C TRP A 258 -2.90 18.05 -20.48
N ILE A 259 -3.87 18.89 -20.92
CA ILE A 259 -3.79 20.35 -20.80
C ILE A 259 -4.24 20.80 -19.39
N SER A 260 -5.24 20.13 -18.80
CA SER A 260 -5.78 20.51 -17.48
C SER A 260 -4.98 20.04 -16.26
N ASN A 261 -4.05 19.09 -16.43
CA ASN A 261 -3.26 18.56 -15.30
C ASN A 261 -1.92 19.30 -15.13
N ARG A 262 -1.51 20.10 -16.13
CA ARG A 262 -0.23 20.82 -16.20
C ARG A 262 -0.36 22.31 -15.95
N GLU A 263 -1.42 22.94 -16.46
CA GLU A 263 -1.99 24.07 -15.74
C GLU A 263 -2.41 23.46 -14.41
N GLY A 264 -1.73 23.76 -13.29
CA GLY A 264 -2.12 23.21 -11.99
C GLY A 264 -3.64 23.24 -11.84
N GLY A 265 -4.22 22.25 -11.15
CA GLY A 265 -5.66 22.27 -10.90
C GLY A 265 -6.11 23.65 -10.43
N ASN A 266 -7.43 23.94 -10.41
CA ASN A 266 -7.97 25.25 -9.97
C ASN A 266 -7.54 25.69 -8.52
N ILE A 267 -6.63 24.96 -7.88
CA ILE A 267 -5.95 25.25 -6.63
C ILE A 267 -4.54 25.75 -6.96
N PRO A 268 -4.18 26.98 -6.61
CA PRO A 268 -2.80 27.42 -6.72
C PRO A 268 -1.86 26.58 -5.83
N VAL A 269 -0.59 26.46 -6.20
CA VAL A 269 0.41 25.71 -5.42
C VAL A 269 0.73 26.48 -4.13
N VAL A 270 0.78 25.78 -2.99
CA VAL A 270 1.16 26.39 -1.71
C VAL A 270 2.66 26.33 -1.54
N ASN A 271 3.30 27.46 -1.22
CA ASN A 271 4.72 27.45 -0.84
C ASN A 271 4.92 26.71 0.50
N THR A 272 5.49 25.50 0.44
CA THR A 272 5.75 24.63 1.62
C THR A 272 7.13 24.84 2.24
N VAL A 273 8.05 25.50 1.53
CA VAL A 273 9.46 25.71 1.93
C VAL A 273 9.91 27.15 1.63
N ASP A 274 10.86 27.67 2.42
CA ASP A 274 11.57 28.95 2.22
C ASP A 274 12.45 28.96 0.94
N GLY A 275 11.85 28.74 -0.25
CA GLY A 275 12.52 28.91 -1.54
C GLY A 275 12.98 27.65 -2.28
N LEU A 276 12.50 26.45 -1.92
CA LEU A 276 12.74 25.21 -2.67
C LEU A 276 11.56 24.73 -3.52
N GLY A 277 10.49 25.53 -3.63
CA GLY A 277 9.48 25.28 -4.65
C GLY A 277 10.14 25.35 -6.02
N GLY A 278 10.27 24.21 -6.69
CA GLY A 278 10.82 24.15 -8.05
C GLY A 278 10.05 25.12 -8.94
N GLN A 279 10.76 25.81 -9.84
CA GLN A 279 10.10 26.59 -10.89
C GLN A 279 9.23 25.63 -11.71
N TYR A 280 7.92 25.64 -11.49
CA TYR A 280 7.01 24.82 -12.26
C TYR A 280 7.14 25.16 -13.74
N SER A 281 7.38 24.10 -14.50
CA SER A 281 7.61 24.03 -15.93
C SER A 281 6.67 24.94 -16.74
N LYS A 282 7.26 25.82 -17.56
CA LYS A 282 6.51 26.68 -18.49
C LYS A 282 5.91 25.86 -19.64
N GLU A 283 4.88 26.40 -20.29
CA GLU A 283 4.28 25.84 -21.52
C GLU A 283 5.36 25.39 -22.51
N GLY A 284 5.28 24.12 -22.95
CA GLY A 284 6.17 23.52 -23.94
C GLY A 284 7.19 22.49 -23.41
N GLN A 285 7.15 22.14 -22.13
CA GLN A 285 8.05 21.14 -21.56
C GLN A 285 7.61 19.70 -21.93
N GLU A 286 8.58 18.83 -22.26
CA GLU A 286 8.35 17.42 -22.58
C GLU A 286 7.58 16.69 -21.45
N ASP A 287 6.86 15.63 -21.78
CA ASP A 287 6.10 14.81 -20.81
C ASP A 287 7.05 14.31 -19.72
N ILE A 288 6.73 14.61 -18.45
CA ILE A 288 7.53 14.07 -17.34
C ILE A 288 7.27 12.56 -17.27
N THR A 289 8.34 11.81 -17.08
CA THR A 289 8.26 10.37 -16.89
C THR A 289 7.66 10.05 -15.51
N PRO A 290 7.07 8.86 -15.30
CA PRO A 290 6.61 8.43 -13.98
C PRO A 290 7.71 8.47 -12.90
N GLU A 291 8.97 8.28 -13.30
CA GLU A 291 10.14 8.38 -12.42
C GLU A 291 10.39 9.82 -11.97
N GLU A 292 10.36 10.78 -12.91
CA GLU A 292 10.47 12.20 -12.60
C GLU A 292 9.32 12.66 -11.69
N ARG A 293 8.08 12.25 -11.99
CA ARG A 293 6.92 12.56 -11.14
C ARG A 293 7.07 11.99 -9.73
N ARG A 294 7.49 10.72 -9.61
CA ARG A 294 7.77 10.10 -8.31
C ARG A 294 8.76 10.94 -7.51
N ASN A 295 9.84 11.38 -8.15
CA ASN A 295 10.87 12.18 -7.50
C ASN A 295 10.37 13.58 -7.11
N GLU A 296 9.52 14.21 -7.92
CA GLU A 296 8.83 15.45 -7.53
C GLU A 296 7.99 15.27 -6.27
N VAL A 297 7.15 14.23 -6.21
CA VAL A 297 6.31 13.96 -5.02
C VAL A 297 7.16 13.69 -3.79
N ILE A 298 8.26 12.95 -3.91
CA ILE A 298 9.18 12.70 -2.81
C ILE A 298 9.82 14.00 -2.31
N ASN A 299 10.21 14.89 -3.22
CA ASN A 299 10.81 16.18 -2.88
C ASN A 299 9.79 17.14 -2.26
N ASP A 300 8.56 17.17 -2.79
CA ASP A 300 7.45 17.97 -2.24
C ASP A 300 7.14 17.55 -0.80
N MET A 301 7.19 16.24 -0.54
CA MET A 301 7.06 15.66 0.79
C MET A 301 8.35 15.82 1.61
N GLY A 302 8.87 17.05 1.76
CA GLY A 302 10.23 17.32 2.24
C GLY A 302 10.69 16.65 3.55
N TYR A 303 9.78 16.20 4.43
CA TYR A 303 10.14 15.38 5.60
C TYR A 303 10.48 13.91 5.26
N TRP A 304 10.42 13.54 3.98
CA TRP A 304 10.83 12.23 3.48
C TRP A 304 12.33 12.18 3.20
N HIS A 305 13.02 13.32 3.22
CA HIS A 305 14.47 13.42 3.00
C HIS A 305 14.93 12.78 1.68
N GLY A 306 14.11 12.86 0.62
CA GLY A 306 14.46 12.32 -0.69
C GLY A 306 14.25 10.81 -0.86
N SER A 307 13.65 10.13 0.13
CA SER A 307 13.48 8.67 0.12
C SER A 307 12.11 8.21 0.63
N VAL A 308 11.57 7.15 0.04
CA VAL A 308 10.35 6.50 0.54
C VAL A 308 10.62 5.56 1.71
N PHE A 309 11.88 5.21 1.92
CA PHE A 309 12.33 4.45 3.06
C PHE A 309 12.85 5.42 4.12
N PRO A 310 12.30 5.45 5.34
CA PRO A 310 12.70 6.44 6.33
C PRO A 310 14.17 6.24 6.72
N GLU A 311 14.99 7.28 6.53
CA GLU A 311 16.39 7.29 6.95
C GLU A 311 16.53 7.56 8.45
N GLU A 312 15.63 8.38 8.99
CA GLU A 312 15.63 8.80 10.39
C GLU A 312 14.46 8.18 11.16
N MET A 313 14.75 7.72 12.38
CA MET A 313 13.77 7.13 13.30
C MET A 313 13.16 8.21 14.20
N GLU A 314 12.35 9.09 13.61
CA GLU A 314 11.72 10.20 14.32
C GLU A 314 10.26 10.47 13.92
N ASP A 315 9.52 11.09 14.85
CA ASP A 315 8.17 11.60 14.59
C ASP A 315 8.24 12.85 13.69
N GLY A 316 8.26 12.62 12.38
CA GLY A 316 8.24 13.64 11.34
C GLY A 316 6.86 13.92 10.73
N GLY A 317 6.80 14.92 9.85
CA GLY A 317 5.62 15.18 9.00
C GLY A 317 4.28 15.25 9.73
N PHE A 318 3.33 14.40 9.33
CA PHE A 318 1.96 14.39 9.88
C PHE A 318 1.87 14.02 11.35
N VAL A 319 2.86 13.29 11.88
CA VAL A 319 2.89 12.81 13.27
C VAL A 319 3.84 13.62 14.15
N SER A 320 4.50 14.63 13.58
CA SER A 320 5.46 15.45 14.30
C SER A 320 4.83 16.16 15.48
N ARG A 321 5.62 16.34 16.54
CA ARG A 321 5.24 17.14 17.71
C ARG A 321 5.20 18.63 17.37
N ASP A 322 6.05 19.07 16.44
CA ASP A 322 6.07 20.43 15.95
C ASP A 322 4.83 20.73 15.11
N PRO A 323 3.93 21.65 15.54
CA PRO A 323 2.79 22.06 14.73
C PRO A 323 3.20 22.57 13.36
N LEU A 324 4.35 23.23 13.23
CA LEU A 324 4.81 23.77 11.96
C LEU A 324 5.19 22.64 10.98
N ALA A 325 5.92 21.63 11.43
CA ALA A 325 6.18 20.42 10.64
C ALA A 325 4.89 19.74 10.14
N ARG A 326 3.86 19.61 11.01
CA ARG A 326 2.55 19.06 10.60
C ARG A 326 1.87 19.90 9.53
N ARG A 327 1.90 21.23 9.65
CA ARG A 327 1.35 22.15 8.64
C ARG A 327 2.06 22.01 7.31
N ARG A 328 3.40 21.93 7.31
CA ARG A 328 4.19 21.71 6.09
C ARG A 328 3.83 20.39 5.41
N ALA A 329 3.66 19.31 6.17
CA ALA A 329 3.23 18.02 5.61
C ALA A 329 1.83 18.08 4.98
N VAL A 330 0.90 18.82 5.59
CA VAL A 330 -0.45 19.07 5.02
C VAL A 330 -0.37 19.87 3.72
N GLY A 331 0.45 20.93 3.69
CA GLY A 331 0.67 21.71 2.46
C GLY A 331 1.34 20.89 1.35
N ALA A 332 2.31 20.04 1.70
CA ALA A 332 2.97 19.15 0.76
C ALA A 332 1.97 18.17 0.12
N LEU A 333 1.13 17.55 0.94
CA LEU A 333 0.06 16.68 0.43
C LEU A 333 -0.93 17.46 -0.45
N LEU A 334 -1.27 18.70 -0.10
CA LEU A 334 -2.14 19.53 -0.93
C LEU A 334 -1.53 19.79 -2.31
N ASN A 335 -0.25 20.09 -2.37
CA ASN A 335 0.46 20.31 -3.63
C ASN A 335 0.46 19.05 -4.49
N VAL A 336 0.80 17.89 -3.91
CA VAL A 336 0.75 16.60 -4.62
C VAL A 336 -0.64 16.36 -5.19
N MET A 337 -1.68 16.55 -4.35
CA MET A 337 -3.08 16.35 -4.71
C MET A 337 -3.61 17.36 -5.72
N ASN A 338 -3.00 18.54 -5.85
CA ASN A 338 -3.44 19.55 -6.81
C ASN A 338 -3.27 19.10 -8.27
N PHE A 339 -2.29 18.23 -8.52
CA PHE A 339 -2.03 17.69 -9.85
C PHE A 339 -2.91 16.47 -10.18
N TRP A 340 -3.81 16.10 -9.28
CA TRP A 340 -4.68 14.94 -9.47
C TRP A 340 -5.84 15.27 -10.40
N GLY A 341 -5.66 14.92 -11.66
CA GLY A 341 -6.55 15.29 -12.76
C GLY A 341 -7.67 14.31 -13.11
N ALA A 342 -7.87 13.26 -12.32
CA ALA A 342 -8.74 12.17 -12.75
C ALA A 342 -10.20 12.63 -12.94
N GLU A 343 -10.70 12.50 -14.17
CA GLU A 343 -12.09 12.79 -14.54
C GLU A 343 -13.05 11.98 -13.64
N GLY A 344 -13.91 12.68 -12.92
CA GLY A 344 -14.93 12.08 -12.05
C GLY A 344 -14.70 12.27 -10.55
N TYR A 345 -13.55 12.82 -10.14
CA TYR A 345 -13.29 13.10 -8.74
C TYR A 345 -13.64 14.55 -8.39
N LYS A 346 -14.85 14.72 -7.86
CA LYS A 346 -15.29 16.00 -7.34
C LYS A 346 -14.78 16.17 -5.92
N ILE A 347 -13.90 17.15 -5.73
CA ILE A 347 -13.63 17.73 -4.42
C ILE A 347 -14.98 18.11 -3.79
N SER A 348 -15.16 17.82 -2.49
CA SER A 348 -16.40 18.19 -1.80
C SER A 348 -16.61 19.71 -1.87
N GLU A 349 -17.86 20.17 -1.97
CA GLU A 349 -18.16 21.61 -2.04
C GLU A 349 -17.57 22.38 -0.85
N ALA A 350 -17.54 21.77 0.33
CA ALA A 350 -16.91 22.35 1.50
C ALA A 350 -15.40 22.54 1.32
N PHE A 351 -14.71 21.54 0.78
CA PHE A 351 -13.29 21.66 0.48
C PHE A 351 -13.04 22.68 -0.66
N THR A 352 -13.85 22.71 -1.72
CA THR A 352 -13.78 23.75 -2.75
C THR A 352 -13.94 25.15 -2.18
N ARG A 353 -14.91 25.36 -1.26
CA ARG A 353 -15.10 26.66 -0.59
C ARG A 353 -13.89 27.08 0.24
N LEU A 354 -13.24 26.13 0.92
CA LEU A 354 -12.01 26.42 1.65
C LEU A 354 -10.87 26.84 0.71
N LEU A 355 -10.70 26.15 -0.42
CA LEU A 355 -9.67 26.50 -1.40
C LEU A 355 -9.92 27.90 -1.99
N ILE A 356 -11.18 28.23 -2.28
CA ILE A 356 -11.57 29.60 -2.69
C ILE A 356 -11.28 30.64 -1.61
N LYS A 357 -11.45 30.29 -0.32
CA LYS A 357 -11.12 31.19 0.80
C LYS A 357 -9.61 31.42 0.85
N ILE A 358 -8.81 30.35 0.80
CA ILE A 358 -7.33 30.41 0.78
C ILE A 358 -6.85 31.29 -0.39
N ASP A 359 -7.48 31.15 -1.56
CA ASP A 359 -7.20 31.97 -2.75
C ASP A 359 -7.50 33.46 -2.51
N LYS A 360 -8.70 33.76 -2.02
CA LYS A 360 -9.13 35.14 -1.72
C LYS A 360 -8.25 35.82 -0.67
N ASP A 361 -7.74 35.05 0.28
CA ASP A 361 -6.87 35.54 1.34
C ASP A 361 -5.39 35.65 0.88
N ASN A 362 -5.10 35.37 -0.41
CA ASN A 362 -3.75 35.34 -1.02
C ASN A 362 -2.76 34.48 -0.23
N LEU A 363 -3.24 33.37 0.35
CA LEU A 363 -2.41 32.54 1.20
C LEU A 363 -1.42 31.66 0.40
N TYR A 364 -1.65 31.44 -0.90
CA TYR A 364 -0.75 30.62 -1.74
C TYR A 364 0.67 31.17 -1.89
N ASP A 365 0.80 32.49 -1.98
CA ASP A 365 2.10 33.17 -2.01
C ASP A 365 2.76 33.23 -0.63
N THR A 366 1.99 32.94 0.43
CA THR A 366 2.46 32.96 1.81
C THR A 366 2.92 31.56 2.22
N PRO A 367 4.12 31.38 2.82
CA PRO A 367 4.52 30.09 3.35
C PRO A 367 3.46 29.54 4.32
N ILE A 368 3.10 28.26 4.20
CA ILE A 368 2.07 27.62 5.06
C ILE A 368 2.36 27.74 6.57
N ALA A 369 3.63 27.98 6.90
CA ALA A 369 4.10 28.31 8.24
C ALA A 369 3.40 29.54 8.86
N GLN A 370 3.07 30.52 8.02
CA GLN A 370 2.52 31.81 8.42
C GLN A 370 0.99 31.83 8.30
N TRP A 371 0.38 30.76 7.78
CA TRP A 371 -1.08 30.67 7.68
C TRP A 371 -1.71 30.62 9.08
N PRO A 372 -2.93 31.17 9.24
CA PRO A 372 -3.66 31.05 10.49
C PRO A 372 -3.88 29.58 10.86
N ALA A 373 -3.59 29.23 12.12
CA ALA A 373 -3.75 27.86 12.62
C ALA A 373 -5.13 27.25 12.33
N PRO A 374 -6.25 27.99 12.53
CA PRO A 374 -7.58 27.45 12.26
C PRO A 374 -7.80 27.07 10.80
N ASP A 375 -7.18 27.79 9.86
CA ASP A 375 -7.31 27.51 8.42
C ASP A 375 -6.56 26.25 8.04
N VAL A 376 -5.37 26.01 8.62
CA VAL A 376 -4.63 24.77 8.37
C VAL A 376 -5.30 23.57 9.04
N ASP A 377 -5.87 23.74 10.23
CA ASP A 377 -6.67 22.70 10.87
C ASP A 377 -7.93 22.37 10.05
N GLU A 378 -8.60 23.39 9.51
CA GLU A 378 -9.73 23.22 8.60
C GLU A 378 -9.31 22.53 7.30
N LEU A 379 -8.18 22.91 6.71
CA LEU A 379 -7.60 22.23 5.55
C LEU A 379 -7.31 20.76 5.82
N THR A 380 -6.69 20.47 6.97
CA THR A 380 -6.39 19.12 7.44
C THR A 380 -7.67 18.28 7.52
N ARG A 381 -8.78 18.87 7.97
CA ARG A 381 -10.08 18.20 8.06
C ARG A 381 -10.65 17.76 6.72
N TYR A 382 -10.29 18.41 5.63
CA TYR A 382 -10.79 18.05 4.30
C TYR A 382 -9.80 17.19 3.51
N ILE A 383 -8.51 17.48 3.62
CA ILE A 383 -7.50 16.84 2.76
C ILE A 383 -7.26 15.37 3.11
N ILE A 384 -7.16 15.03 4.41
CA ILE A 384 -6.88 13.65 4.84
C ILE A 384 -8.06 12.72 4.48
N PRO A 385 -9.33 13.05 4.81
CA PRO A 385 -10.44 12.22 4.34
C PRO A 385 -10.51 12.12 2.82
N HIS A 386 -10.19 13.19 2.10
CA HIS A 386 -10.18 13.16 0.64
C HIS A 386 -9.10 12.23 0.08
N TYR A 387 -7.88 12.27 0.62
CA TYR A 387 -6.82 11.31 0.30
C TYR A 387 -7.28 9.86 0.53
N ILE A 388 -7.83 9.57 1.71
CA ILE A 388 -8.28 8.22 2.07
C ILE A 388 -9.45 7.78 1.17
N ASP A 389 -10.42 8.66 0.88
CA ASP A 389 -11.53 8.39 -0.03
C ASP A 389 -11.03 8.07 -1.45
N LEU A 390 -10.10 8.85 -1.99
CA LEU A 390 -9.51 8.59 -3.29
C LEU A 390 -8.76 7.26 -3.32
N PHE A 391 -7.92 7.02 -2.31
CA PHE A 391 -7.19 5.77 -2.18
C PHE A 391 -8.12 4.56 -2.18
N THR A 392 -9.17 4.61 -1.37
CA THR A 392 -10.13 3.51 -1.23
C THR A 392 -10.97 3.31 -2.49
N ARG A 393 -11.24 4.36 -3.27
CA ARG A 393 -11.90 4.23 -4.58
C ARG A 393 -11.02 3.53 -5.60
N VAL A 394 -9.73 3.87 -5.64
CA VAL A 394 -8.74 3.29 -6.58
C VAL A 394 -8.43 1.85 -6.23
N PHE A 395 -8.02 1.59 -4.98
CA PHE A 395 -7.48 0.29 -4.57
C PHE A 395 -8.47 -0.61 -3.84
N LYS A 396 -9.64 -0.09 -3.44
CA LYS A 396 -10.65 -0.83 -2.65
C LYS A 396 -10.11 -1.46 -1.36
N ARG A 397 -9.09 -0.82 -0.78
CA ARG A 397 -8.55 -1.12 0.56
C ARG A 397 -8.20 0.18 1.29
N ALA A 398 -8.02 0.07 2.60
CA ALA A 398 -7.49 1.14 3.42
C ALA A 398 -6.02 1.44 3.05
N PRO A 399 -5.60 2.73 2.95
CA PRO A 399 -4.19 3.07 2.93
C PRO A 399 -3.55 2.79 4.30
N VAL A 400 -2.23 2.56 4.31
CA VAL A 400 -1.46 2.62 5.56
C VAL A 400 -1.37 4.08 5.99
N ILE A 401 -1.84 4.38 7.20
CA ILE A 401 -1.78 5.72 7.77
C ILE A 401 -0.46 5.92 8.54
N PRO A 402 0.08 7.15 8.59
CA PRO A 402 1.24 7.48 9.42
C PRO A 402 1.02 7.09 10.89
N ARG A 403 2.10 6.75 11.61
CA ARG A 403 2.03 6.36 13.03
C ARG A 403 3.08 7.07 13.87
N MET A 404 2.78 7.27 15.15
CA MET A 404 3.70 7.89 16.12
C MET A 404 4.67 6.83 16.65
N LEU A 405 5.97 7.04 16.48
CA LEU A 405 7.05 6.20 16.96
C LEU A 405 7.05 6.13 18.49
N ARG A 406 6.87 7.28 19.15
CA ARG A 406 6.92 7.40 20.61
C ARG A 406 5.55 7.72 21.17
N ASP A 407 5.15 6.97 22.20
CA ASP A 407 3.93 7.25 22.96
C ASP A 407 4.04 8.68 23.54
N GLN A 408 3.04 9.52 23.27
CA GLN A 408 3.05 10.94 23.66
C GLN A 408 2.48 11.19 25.07
N PHE A 409 2.51 10.20 25.96
CA PHE A 409 1.85 10.27 27.27
C PHE A 409 2.77 9.90 28.42
#